data_AF-A0A842LS90-F1
#
_entry.id   AF-A0A842LS90-F1
#
_cell.length_a   1.000
_cell.length_b   1.000
_cell.length_c   1.000
_cell.angle_alpha   90.00
_cell.angle_beta   90.00
_cell.angle_gamma   90.00
#
_symmetry.space_group_name_H-M   'P 1'
#
loop_
_entity.id
_entity.type
_entity.pdbx_description
1 polymer ?
#
loop_
_entity_poly.entity_id
_entity_poly.type
_entity_poly.pdbx_seq_one_letter_code
_entity_poly.pdbx_strand_id
1 'polypeptide(L)'
;MTKVLQEHLMKFLEDKNLIIVSNRGPVEFSRDNGKIFMKRGAGGLVSTILPLVERFEGVWVSSAMTLEDAEVALGYPENRVPVPLDDPKFNVSFVVVDREVYEDYYSVISNPLLWFLQHYMWNTPYGPDIDERIYDAWDKGYVHVNREFAS
;
A
#
# COMPACT_ATOMS: atom_id res chain seq x y z
N MET A 1 -25.61 -3.13 -0.80
CA MET A 1 -25.31 -3.99 0.37
C MET A 1 -26.49 -3.87 1.33
N THR A 2 -27.18 -4.96 1.66
CA THR A 2 -28.40 -4.93 2.49
C THR A 2 -28.07 -4.43 3.90
N LYS A 3 -28.95 -3.61 4.49
CA LYS A 3 -28.75 -2.96 5.81
C LYS A 3 -28.36 -3.94 6.92
N VAL A 4 -28.93 -5.15 6.89
CA VAL A 4 -28.63 -6.27 7.82
C VAL A 4 -27.17 -6.73 7.73
N LEU A 5 -26.60 -6.79 6.52
CA LEU A 5 -25.20 -7.20 6.34
C LEU A 5 -24.23 -6.16 6.90
N GLN A 6 -24.55 -4.87 6.78
CA GLN A 6 -23.76 -3.80 7.38
C GLN A 6 -23.79 -3.88 8.91
N GLU A 7 -24.95 -4.13 9.52
CA GLU A 7 -25.08 -4.26 10.97
C GLU A 7 -24.27 -5.45 11.51
N HIS A 8 -24.33 -6.60 10.83
CA HIS A 8 -23.51 -7.77 11.21
C HIS A 8 -22.01 -7.52 11.05
N LEU A 9 -21.59 -6.86 9.97
CA LEU A 9 -20.19 -6.51 9.75
C LEU A 9 -19.67 -5.57 10.84
N MET A 10 -20.45 -4.53 11.18
CA MET A 10 -20.08 -3.59 12.22
C MET A 10 -19.91 -4.30 13.56
N LYS A 11 -20.88 -5.16 13.93
CA LYS A 11 -20.81 -5.94 15.16
C LYS A 11 -19.63 -6.92 15.19
N PHE A 12 -19.28 -7.50 14.05
CA PHE A 12 -18.13 -8.40 13.94
C PHE A 12 -16.79 -7.68 14.15
N LEU A 13 -16.69 -6.40 13.78
CA LEU A 13 -15.46 -5.62 13.86
C LEU A 13 -15.27 -4.90 15.21
N GLU A 14 -16.30 -4.80 16.06
CA GLU A 14 -16.27 -4.07 17.34
C GLU A 14 -15.15 -4.53 18.30
N ASP A 15 -14.75 -5.80 18.26
CA ASP A 15 -13.71 -6.38 19.11
C ASP A 15 -12.47 -6.83 18.31
N LYS A 16 -12.25 -6.25 17.13
CA LYS A 16 -11.17 -6.63 16.21
C LYS A 16 -10.26 -5.45 15.90
N ASN A 17 -8.97 -5.76 15.69
CA ASN A 17 -8.03 -4.81 15.13
C ASN A 17 -8.17 -4.84 13.60
N LEU A 18 -8.78 -3.80 13.02
CA LEU A 18 -8.92 -3.69 11.58
C LEU A 18 -7.59 -3.26 10.96
N ILE A 19 -6.96 -4.16 10.21
CA ILE A 19 -5.76 -3.89 9.42
C ILE A 19 -6.10 -4.05 7.94
N ILE A 20 -5.83 -3.02 7.15
CA ILE A 20 -5.93 -3.05 5.70
C ILE A 20 -4.53 -2.96 5.13
N VAL A 21 -4.20 -3.83 4.17
CA VAL A 21 -2.90 -3.83 3.49
C VAL A 21 -3.13 -3.63 1.99
N SER A 22 -2.51 -2.60 1.43
CA SER A 22 -2.51 -2.39 -0.02
C SER A 22 -1.30 -1.59 -0.45
N ASN A 23 -0.78 -1.86 -1.65
CA ASN A 23 0.43 -1.16 -2.13
C ASN A 23 0.29 0.37 -2.06
N ARG A 24 -0.85 0.91 -2.52
CA ARG A 24 -1.18 2.33 -2.40
C ARG A 24 -2.08 2.55 -1.20
N GLY A 25 -1.72 3.52 -0.36
CA GLY A 25 -2.47 3.92 0.82
C GLY A 25 -3.63 4.89 0.54
N PRO A 26 -4.35 5.31 1.61
CA PRO A 26 -5.44 6.27 1.53
C PRO A 26 -4.95 7.72 1.46
N VAL A 27 -3.65 7.94 1.62
CA VAL A 27 -2.96 9.24 1.51
C VAL A 27 -1.61 9.07 0.83
N GLU A 28 -1.12 10.16 0.24
CA GLU A 28 0.22 10.30 -0.34
C GLU A 28 0.72 11.70 0.03
N PHE A 29 2.00 11.83 0.37
CA PHE A 29 2.65 13.08 0.64
C PHE A 29 3.38 13.58 -0.60
N SER A 30 3.39 14.90 -0.77
CA SER A 30 4.09 15.57 -1.87
C SER A 30 4.67 16.88 -1.38
N ARG A 31 5.73 17.35 -2.03
CA ARG A 31 6.35 18.65 -1.76
C ARG A 31 5.96 19.65 -2.83
N ASP A 32 5.51 20.82 -2.40
CA ASP A 32 5.35 21.99 -3.26
C ASP A 32 5.95 23.22 -2.56
N ASN A 33 6.76 23.99 -3.30
CA ASN A 33 7.45 25.17 -2.78
C ASN A 33 8.18 24.94 -1.44
N GLY A 34 8.79 23.77 -1.28
CA GLY A 34 9.52 23.37 -0.07
C GLY A 34 8.66 22.85 1.09
N LYS A 35 7.33 22.96 1.00
CA LYS A 35 6.39 22.49 2.03
C LYS A 35 5.80 21.13 1.64
N ILE A 36 5.86 20.16 2.56
CA ILE A 36 5.16 18.89 2.39
C ILE A 36 3.67 19.09 2.68
N PHE A 37 2.82 18.52 1.85
CA PHE A 37 1.38 18.48 2.04
C PHE A 37 0.84 17.08 1.75
N MET A 38 -0.26 16.74 2.45
CA MET A 38 -0.95 15.48 2.30
C MET A 38 -1.99 15.57 1.19
N LYS A 39 -1.98 14.60 0.28
CA LYS A 39 -3.03 14.37 -0.71
C LYS A 39 -3.82 13.14 -0.32
N ARG A 40 -5.13 13.19 -0.51
CA ARG A 40 -5.96 12.00 -0.36
C ARG A 40 -5.72 11.05 -1.54
N GLY A 41 -5.46 9.79 -1.25
CA GLY A 41 -5.35 8.73 -2.24
C GLY A 41 -6.65 8.59 -3.03
N ALA A 42 -6.52 8.59 -4.36
CA ALA A 42 -7.65 8.37 -5.25
C ALA A 42 -7.88 6.87 -5.48
N GLY A 43 -9.14 6.43 -5.45
CA GLY A 43 -9.51 5.06 -5.80
C GLY A 43 -10.85 4.62 -5.20
N GLY A 44 -11.53 3.70 -5.88
CA GLY A 44 -12.80 3.14 -5.41
C GLY A 44 -12.66 2.35 -4.11
N LEU A 45 -11.54 1.64 -3.93
CA LEU A 45 -11.27 0.87 -2.71
C LEU A 45 -11.09 1.78 -1.50
N VAL A 46 -10.21 2.79 -1.61
CA VAL A 46 -9.99 3.81 -0.56
C VAL A 46 -11.32 4.45 -0.16
N SER A 47 -12.10 4.91 -1.14
CA SER A 47 -13.39 5.57 -0.87
C SER A 47 -14.41 4.67 -0.15
N THR A 48 -14.34 3.36 -0.38
CA THR A 48 -15.31 2.39 0.17
C THR A 48 -14.88 1.88 1.55
N ILE A 49 -13.58 1.69 1.78
CA ILE A 49 -13.04 1.05 2.98
C ILE A 49 -12.64 2.08 4.05
N LEU A 50 -12.19 3.27 3.65
CA LEU A 50 -11.71 4.29 4.59
C LEU A 50 -12.69 4.62 5.73
N PRO A 51 -14.02 4.74 5.50
CA PRO A 51 -14.96 5.00 6.60
C PRO A 51 -15.00 3.89 7.67
N LEU A 52 -14.68 2.64 7.30
CA LEU A 52 -14.55 1.56 8.28
C LEU A 52 -13.26 1.70 9.07
N VAL A 53 -12.15 2.01 8.39
CA VAL A 53 -10.84 2.22 9.04
C VAL A 53 -10.91 3.37 10.03
N GLU A 54 -11.52 4.50 9.66
CA GLU A 54 -11.75 5.63 10.57
C GLU A 54 -12.64 5.26 11.75
N ARG A 55 -13.73 4.50 11.54
CA ARG A 55 -14.68 4.15 12.61
C ARG A 55 -14.09 3.23 13.67
N PHE A 56 -13.18 2.34 13.27
CA PHE A 56 -12.57 1.36 14.15
C PHE A 56 -11.13 1.72 14.53
N GLU A 57 -10.72 2.97 14.29
CA GLU A 57 -9.36 3.47 14.59
C GLU A 57 -8.26 2.54 14.04
N GLY A 58 -8.52 1.98 12.84
CA GLY A 58 -7.73 0.91 12.25
C GLY A 58 -6.36 1.36 11.74
N VAL A 59 -5.61 0.39 11.22
CA VAL A 59 -4.30 0.64 10.60
C VAL A 59 -4.38 0.31 9.11
N TRP A 60 -3.90 1.23 8.29
CA TRP A 60 -3.69 1.00 6.86
C TRP A 60 -2.19 0.85 6.59
N VAL A 61 -1.75 -0.32 6.18
CA VAL A 61 -0.36 -0.58 5.77
C VAL A 61 -0.23 -0.36 4.27
N SER A 62 0.71 0.49 3.85
CA SER A 62 0.97 0.77 2.43
C SER A 62 2.43 1.07 2.15
N SER A 63 2.86 0.93 0.90
CA SER A 63 4.22 1.33 0.50
C SER A 63 4.35 2.85 0.61
N ALA A 64 5.53 3.33 1.03
CA ALA A 64 5.94 4.69 0.74
C ALA A 64 6.23 4.77 -0.77
N MET A 65 5.38 5.48 -1.52
CA MET A 65 5.48 5.54 -2.98
C MET A 65 6.25 6.78 -3.46
N THR A 66 6.36 7.79 -2.61
CA THR A 66 7.13 9.02 -2.86
C THR A 66 8.25 9.18 -1.84
N LEU A 67 9.23 10.04 -2.17
CA LEU A 67 10.27 10.41 -1.21
C LEU A 67 9.67 11.12 0.01
N GLU A 68 8.62 11.90 -0.19
CA GLU A 68 7.91 12.58 0.88
C GLU A 68 7.11 11.62 1.77
N ASP A 69 6.56 10.53 1.23
CA ASP A 69 5.94 9.47 2.04
C ASP A 69 6.98 8.91 3.01
N ALA A 70 8.17 8.56 2.50
CA ALA A 70 9.26 8.03 3.30
C ALA A 70 9.77 9.06 4.33
N GLU A 71 9.97 10.31 3.92
CA GLU A 71 10.41 11.40 4.80
C GLU A 71 9.45 11.64 5.96
N VAL A 72 8.14 11.69 5.67
CA VAL A 72 7.12 11.84 6.70
C VAL A 72 7.07 10.61 7.59
N ALA A 73 7.03 9.41 7.01
CA ALA A 73 6.93 8.16 7.75
C ALA A 73 8.07 7.98 8.75
N LEU A 74 9.32 8.22 8.34
CA LEU A 74 10.51 8.11 9.18
C LEU A 74 10.52 9.11 10.35
N GLY A 75 9.69 10.16 10.28
CA GLY A 75 9.47 11.10 11.38
C GLY A 75 8.59 10.56 12.52
N TYR A 76 7.94 9.41 12.32
CA TYR A 76 7.04 8.79 13.30
C TYR A 76 7.58 7.43 13.78
N PRO A 77 7.30 7.04 15.04
CA PRO A 77 7.59 5.69 15.51
C PRO A 77 6.96 4.63 14.62
N GLU A 78 7.70 3.56 14.33
CA GLU A 78 7.24 2.42 13.52
C GLU A 78 6.73 2.81 12.11
N ASN A 79 7.17 3.96 11.57
CA ASN A 79 6.67 4.51 10.30
C ASN A 79 5.15 4.71 10.30
N ARG A 80 4.55 4.88 11.48
CA ARG A 80 3.09 4.94 11.68
C ARG A 80 2.63 6.38 11.81
N VAL A 81 2.09 6.89 10.70
CA VAL A 81 1.62 8.27 10.58
C VAL A 81 0.15 8.35 10.98
N PRO A 82 -0.21 9.16 12.00
CA PRO A 82 -1.61 9.42 12.32
C PRO A 82 -2.27 10.26 11.22
N VAL A 83 -3.48 9.91 10.80
CA VAL A 83 -4.19 10.59 9.70
C VAL A 83 -5.63 10.94 10.11
N PRO A 84 -6.08 12.19 9.87
CA PRO A 84 -5.29 13.40 9.58
C PRO A 84 -4.24 13.72 10.66
N LEU A 85 -3.26 14.58 10.35
CA LEU A 85 -2.15 14.90 11.26
C LEU A 85 -2.58 15.73 12.49
N ASP A 86 -3.65 16.52 12.36
CA ASP A 86 -4.15 17.46 13.36
C ASP A 86 -5.25 16.87 14.25
N ASP A 87 -6.12 16.03 13.69
CA ASP A 87 -7.17 15.28 14.39
C ASP A 87 -7.16 13.81 13.93
N PRO A 88 -6.25 12.98 14.47
CA PRO A 88 -6.05 11.60 14.02
C PRO A 88 -7.30 10.74 14.17
N LYS A 89 -7.70 10.09 13.08
CA LYS A 89 -8.84 9.15 13.05
C LYS A 89 -8.42 7.69 12.89
N PHE A 90 -7.24 7.47 12.29
CA PHE A 90 -6.66 6.17 12.05
C PHE A 90 -5.17 6.34 11.80
N ASN A 91 -4.46 5.24 11.58
CA ASN A 91 -3.03 5.26 11.30
C ASN A 91 -2.72 4.70 9.91
N VAL A 92 -1.71 5.29 9.25
CA VAL A 92 -1.09 4.72 8.05
C VAL A 92 0.32 4.26 8.42
N SER A 93 0.59 2.96 8.31
CA SER A 93 1.91 2.38 8.51
C SER A 93 2.60 2.26 7.15
N PHE A 94 3.66 3.04 6.93
CA PHE A 94 4.37 3.00 5.66
C PHE A 94 5.48 1.95 5.65
N VAL A 95 5.46 1.09 4.64
CA VAL A 95 6.60 0.23 4.28
C VAL A 95 7.56 1.07 3.47
N VAL A 96 8.71 1.39 4.08
CA VAL A 96 9.77 2.20 3.49
C VAL A 96 10.89 1.28 3.03
N VAL A 97 11.13 1.24 1.73
CA VAL A 97 12.22 0.50 1.11
C VAL A 97 12.97 1.40 0.13
N ASP A 98 14.18 1.01 -0.24
CA ASP A 98 14.94 1.70 -1.27
C ASP A 98 14.17 1.73 -2.60
N ARG A 99 14.39 2.79 -3.38
CA ARG A 99 13.66 3.02 -4.62
C ARG A 99 13.84 1.88 -5.61
N GLU A 100 15.06 1.38 -5.73
CA GLU A 100 15.42 0.28 -6.63
C GLU A 100 14.70 -1.02 -6.21
N VAL A 101 14.60 -1.29 -4.91
CA VAL A 101 13.85 -2.43 -4.36
C VAL A 101 12.36 -2.31 -4.66
N TYR A 102 11.79 -1.11 -4.51
CA TYR A 102 10.40 -0.86 -4.87
C TYR A 102 10.15 -1.02 -6.38
N GLU A 103 11.07 -0.54 -7.23
CA GLU A 103 11.00 -0.69 -8.68
C GLU A 103 11.03 -2.17 -9.09
N ASP A 104 11.87 -3.00 -8.46
CA ASP A 104 11.93 -4.45 -8.66
C ASP A 104 10.60 -5.12 -8.26
N TYR A 105 10.12 -4.82 -7.07
CA TYR A 105 8.86 -5.35 -6.56
C TYR A 105 7.65 -4.97 -7.44
N TYR A 106 7.51 -3.69 -7.77
CA TYR A 106 6.28 -3.16 -8.35
C TYR A 106 6.33 -3.10 -9.89
N SER A 107 7.44 -2.60 -10.44
CA SER A 107 7.60 -2.29 -11.87
C SER A 107 8.29 -3.38 -12.67
N VAL A 108 8.80 -4.45 -12.03
CA VAL A 108 9.31 -5.64 -12.72
C VAL A 108 8.42 -6.85 -12.44
N ILE A 109 8.13 -7.14 -11.16
CA ILE A 109 7.37 -8.35 -10.80
C ILE A 109 5.85 -8.10 -10.78
N SER A 110 5.36 -7.15 -10.00
CA SER A 110 3.92 -7.02 -9.77
C SER A 110 3.13 -6.60 -11.02
N ASN A 111 3.45 -5.44 -11.60
CA ASN A 111 2.68 -4.87 -12.70
C ASN A 111 2.99 -5.41 -14.10
N PRO A 112 4.22 -5.82 -14.46
CA PRO A 112 4.47 -6.42 -15.76
C PRO A 112 4.33 -7.94 -15.71
N LEU A 113 5.11 -8.62 -14.86
CA LEU A 113 5.19 -10.09 -14.90
C LEU A 113 3.88 -10.74 -14.41
N LEU A 114 3.46 -10.47 -13.17
CA LEU A 114 2.26 -11.10 -12.59
C LEU A 114 0.98 -10.62 -13.27
N TRP A 115 0.89 -9.34 -13.60
CA TRP A 115 -0.28 -8.82 -14.34
C TRP A 115 -0.44 -9.51 -15.70
N PHE A 116 0.62 -9.57 -16.53
CA PHE A 116 0.51 -10.18 -17.86
C PHE A 116 0.21 -11.68 -17.76
N LEU A 117 0.80 -12.37 -16.78
CA LEU A 117 0.48 -13.77 -16.46
C LEU A 117 -1.02 -13.93 -16.20
N GLN A 118 -1.57 -13.16 -15.26
CA GLN A 118 -2.95 -13.29 -14.80
C GLN A 118 -3.97 -12.89 -15.88
N HIS A 119 -3.60 -11.99 -16.78
CA HIS A 119 -4.48 -11.50 -17.85
C HIS A 119 -4.25 -12.20 -19.19
N TYR A 120 -3.40 -13.24 -19.25
CA TYR A 120 -3.09 -13.98 -20.47
C TYR A 120 -2.64 -13.07 -21.64
N MET A 121 -1.87 -12.03 -21.32
CA MET A 121 -1.49 -10.99 -22.30
C MET A 121 -0.16 -11.26 -23.00
N TRP A 122 0.55 -12.33 -22.64
CA TRP A 122 1.81 -12.66 -23.31
C TRP A 122 1.59 -13.22 -24.71
N ASN A 123 2.41 -12.73 -25.62
CA ASN A 123 2.60 -13.36 -26.91
C ASN A 123 3.66 -14.46 -26.76
N THR A 124 3.20 -15.72 -26.65
CA THR A 124 4.03 -16.89 -26.33
C THR A 124 5.31 -17.09 -27.18
N PRO A 125 5.40 -16.65 -28.46
CA PRO A 125 6.64 -16.75 -29.21
C PRO A 125 7.70 -15.69 -28.85
N TYR A 126 7.34 -14.64 -28.09
CA TYR A 126 8.20 -13.48 -27.82
C TYR A 126 8.35 -13.17 -26.32
N GLY A 127 7.70 -13.92 -25.45
CA GLY A 127 7.86 -13.74 -24.01
C GLY A 127 6.97 -14.65 -23.15
N PRO A 128 7.16 -14.59 -21.83
CA PRO A 128 8.15 -13.75 -21.15
C PRO A 128 9.57 -14.30 -21.33
N ASP A 129 10.55 -13.40 -21.46
CA ASP A 129 11.96 -13.77 -21.30
C ASP A 129 12.29 -13.72 -19.80
N ILE A 130 12.53 -14.89 -19.22
CA ILE A 130 12.83 -15.03 -17.78
C ILE A 130 14.34 -15.17 -17.64
N ASP A 131 14.98 -14.05 -17.32
CA ASP A 131 16.43 -13.93 -17.19
C ASP A 131 16.87 -13.72 -15.74
N GLU A 132 18.19 -13.56 -15.53
CA GLU A 132 18.78 -13.31 -14.22
C GLU A 132 18.20 -12.05 -13.54
N ARG A 133 17.84 -11.03 -14.31
CA ARG A 133 17.24 -9.79 -13.80
C ARG A 133 15.88 -10.05 -13.15
N ILE A 134 15.06 -10.95 -13.72
CA ILE A 134 13.77 -11.33 -13.13
C ILE A 134 13.96 -12.13 -11.84
N TYR A 135 14.92 -13.07 -11.80
CA TYR A 135 15.22 -13.79 -10.56
C TYR A 135 15.68 -12.84 -9.45
N ASP A 136 16.57 -11.91 -9.77
CA ASP A 136 17.03 -10.89 -8.83
C ASP A 136 15.87 -10.00 -8.35
N ALA A 137 15.02 -9.54 -9.26
CA ALA A 137 13.85 -8.73 -8.91
C ALA A 137 12.85 -9.50 -8.03
N TRP A 138 12.72 -10.80 -8.25
CA TRP A 138 11.88 -11.67 -7.44
C TRP A 138 12.40 -11.76 -6.00
N ASP A 139 13.67 -12.13 -5.81
CA ASP A 139 14.22 -12.37 -4.48
C ASP A 139 14.50 -11.07 -3.71
N LYS A 140 15.15 -10.09 -4.36
CA LYS A 140 15.61 -8.85 -3.72
C LYS A 140 14.55 -7.76 -3.69
N GLY A 141 13.61 -7.78 -4.65
CA GLY A 141 12.48 -6.87 -4.69
C GLY A 141 11.22 -7.50 -4.11
N TYR A 142 10.58 -8.37 -4.88
CA TYR A 142 9.22 -8.83 -4.60
C TYR A 142 9.08 -9.57 -3.26
N VAL A 143 9.92 -10.58 -3.01
CA VAL A 143 9.90 -11.35 -1.76
C VAL A 143 10.29 -10.46 -0.59
N HIS A 144 11.32 -9.62 -0.74
CA HIS A 144 11.75 -8.71 0.31
C HIS A 144 10.64 -7.73 0.72
N VAL A 145 10.04 -7.00 -0.23
CA VAL A 145 8.97 -6.03 0.06
C VAL A 145 7.77 -6.72 0.70
N ASN A 146 7.35 -7.89 0.22
CA ASN A 146 6.24 -8.63 0.85
C ASN A 146 6.56 -9.09 2.27
N ARG A 147 7.84 -9.33 2.62
CA ARG A 147 8.25 -9.59 4.00
C ARG A 147 8.18 -8.34 4.87
N GLU A 148 8.57 -7.18 4.34
CA GLU A 148 8.43 -5.89 5.04
C GLU A 148 6.96 -5.50 5.26
N PHE A 149 6.05 -5.91 4.38
CA PHE A 149 4.61 -5.78 4.61
C PHE A 149 4.07 -6.69 5.73
N ALA A 150 4.78 -7.77 6.04
CA ALA A 150 4.35 -8.81 6.97
C ALA A 150 5.02 -8.73 8.35
N SER A 151 6.03 -7.87 8.53
CA SER A 151 6.73 -7.61 9.79
C SER A 151 5.90 -6.76 10.75
#